data_AF-A0A954J475-F1
#
_entry.id   AF-A0A954J475-F1
#
_cell.length_a   1.000
_cell.length_b   1.000
_cell.length_c   1.000
_cell.angle_alpha   90.00
_cell.angle_beta   90.00
_cell.angle_gamma   90.00
#
_symmetry.space_group_name_H-M   'P 1'
#
loop_
_entity.id
_entity.type
_entity.pdbx_description
1 polymer ?
#
loop_
_entity_poly.entity_id
_entity_poly.type
_entity_poly.pdbx_seq_one_letter_code
_entity_poly.pdbx_strand_id
1 'polypeptide(L)'
;MRPLALLLAALPLACAPSAPEGRGLVVIDPVNPERPFYFDFDVVPEGEVREHTYVLQNTDPLPVTVTKLQSSCGCTVPRVVAIAPDGTQTAGRIYSEDGGDVVTVPVDGRLEVTVTTDTRHVRVKNQHKLNTVRLTCDSLNEPYLSFEQHLWVTLAFNATPLEIDLAFVPEGGGKAGSTELFPAQDGSMAHVTGVHSATEGLTVSFHEEPRPRGNVTIVTAELEPGKPRGPWLGEVKLDCTREDGETPAPPFLIPVRAHVTTDVVCSPLSLIFSPVDAERGARIEAVVQALIPGERVTLLGHRLVGDFEGVEVTYEPDAPDADGRSVRWNLSLTIPAEFAVRRMHGTLELDTDVESTETLRVPVTGNF
;
A
#
# COMPACT_ATOMS: atom_id res chain seq x y z
N MET A 1 74.24 -8.74 19.33
CA MET A 1 73.84 -9.17 17.97
C MET A 1 73.44 -10.64 18.04
N ARG A 2 72.15 -10.96 17.90
CA ARG A 2 71.61 -12.33 17.78
C ARG A 2 70.75 -12.37 16.51
N PRO A 3 70.97 -13.31 15.57
CA PRO A 3 70.14 -13.38 14.37
C PRO A 3 68.85 -14.17 14.67
N LEU A 4 67.74 -13.61 14.21
CA LEU A 4 66.40 -14.18 14.27
C LEU A 4 66.22 -15.07 13.02
N ALA A 5 66.07 -16.37 13.22
CA ALA A 5 65.79 -17.32 12.14
C ALA A 5 64.29 -17.32 11.84
N LEU A 6 63.91 -16.89 10.64
CA LEU A 6 62.55 -16.91 10.12
C LEU A 6 62.23 -18.33 9.63
N LEU A 7 61.28 -19.01 10.29
CA LEU A 7 60.78 -20.33 9.87
C LEU A 7 59.63 -20.12 8.87
N LEU A 8 59.90 -20.33 7.57
CA LEU A 8 58.87 -20.35 6.53
C LEU A 8 58.14 -21.70 6.60
N ALA A 9 56.89 -21.71 7.09
CA ALA A 9 56.03 -22.88 7.04
C ALA A 9 55.40 -23.01 5.65
N ALA A 10 55.79 -24.05 4.90
CA ALA A 10 55.15 -24.42 3.64
C ALA A 10 53.79 -25.08 3.94
N LEU A 11 52.69 -24.38 3.64
CA LEU A 11 51.35 -24.97 3.64
C LEU A 11 51.23 -25.90 2.42
N PRO A 12 50.84 -27.18 2.60
CA PRO A 12 50.53 -28.03 1.46
C PRO A 12 49.30 -27.46 0.75
N LEU A 13 49.43 -27.19 -0.55
CA LEU A 13 48.27 -26.98 -1.43
C LEU A 13 47.45 -28.28 -1.40
N ALA A 14 46.42 -28.33 -0.55
CA ALA A 14 45.38 -29.33 -0.66
C ALA A 14 44.67 -29.11 -2.00
N CYS A 15 44.89 -30.01 -2.96
CA CYS A 15 44.12 -30.04 -4.20
C CYS A 15 42.64 -30.05 -3.84
N ALA A 16 41.90 -29.03 -4.28
CA ALA A 16 40.45 -29.04 -4.17
C ALA A 16 39.92 -30.32 -4.85
N PRO A 17 39.01 -31.07 -4.21
CA PRO A 17 38.43 -32.25 -4.81
C PRO A 17 37.76 -31.85 -6.15
N SER A 18 38.03 -32.62 -7.20
CA SER A 18 37.38 -32.46 -8.49
C SER A 18 35.86 -32.60 -8.31
N ALA A 19 35.08 -31.74 -8.97
CA ALA A 19 33.63 -31.80 -8.93
C ALA A 19 33.15 -33.22 -9.33
N PRO A 20 32.17 -33.80 -8.61
CA PRO A 20 31.64 -35.12 -8.95
C PRO A 20 30.99 -35.11 -10.34
N GLU A 21 31.01 -36.27 -11.01
CA GLU A 21 30.27 -36.46 -12.28
C GLU A 21 28.82 -36.03 -12.10
N GLY A 22 28.20 -35.33 -13.05
CA GLY A 22 26.82 -34.81 -12.92
C GLY A 22 26.68 -33.35 -13.32
N ARG A 23 25.44 -32.86 -13.32
CA ARG A 23 25.09 -31.46 -13.62
C ARG A 23 24.12 -30.86 -12.60
N GLY A 24 23.90 -31.52 -11.46
CA GLY A 24 22.89 -31.11 -10.49
C GLY A 24 21.48 -31.42 -10.96
N LEU A 25 20.56 -30.50 -10.66
CA LEU A 25 19.14 -30.58 -11.01
C LEU A 25 18.91 -29.95 -12.39
N VAL A 26 18.66 -30.80 -13.39
CA VAL A 26 18.52 -30.37 -14.80
C VAL A 26 17.05 -30.44 -15.23
N VAL A 27 16.51 -29.37 -15.82
CA VAL A 27 15.15 -29.37 -16.37
C VAL A 27 15.01 -30.41 -17.47
N ILE A 28 13.97 -31.24 -17.38
CA ILE A 28 13.60 -32.20 -18.43
C ILE A 28 12.48 -31.62 -19.30
N ASP A 29 12.57 -31.86 -20.60
CA ASP A 29 11.60 -31.41 -21.62
C ASP A 29 11.19 -29.93 -21.48
N PRO A 30 12.17 -28.99 -21.45
CA PRO A 30 11.85 -27.57 -21.30
C PRO A 30 11.03 -27.05 -22.48
N VAL A 31 10.06 -26.19 -22.19
CA VAL A 31 9.26 -25.49 -23.21
C VAL A 31 10.17 -24.70 -24.17
N ASN A 32 11.22 -24.09 -23.64
CA ASN A 32 12.27 -23.44 -24.41
C ASN A 32 13.64 -24.04 -24.06
N PRO A 33 14.27 -24.84 -24.94
CA PRO A 33 15.58 -25.44 -24.70
C PRO A 33 16.73 -24.43 -24.50
N GLU A 34 16.63 -23.23 -25.07
CA GLU A 34 17.62 -22.16 -24.89
C GLU A 34 17.46 -21.43 -23.55
N ARG A 35 16.27 -21.50 -22.95
CA ARG A 35 15.94 -20.93 -21.64
C ARG A 35 15.13 -21.93 -20.80
N PRO A 36 15.75 -23.02 -20.33
CA PRO A 36 15.03 -24.14 -19.72
C PRO A 36 14.25 -23.78 -18.44
N PHE A 37 14.63 -22.68 -17.78
CA PHE A 37 13.98 -22.19 -16.56
C PHE A 37 13.00 -21.03 -16.80
N TYR A 38 12.72 -20.68 -18.06
CA TYR A 38 11.80 -19.60 -18.43
C TYR A 38 10.44 -20.14 -18.88
N PHE A 39 9.37 -19.52 -18.40
CA PHE A 39 8.02 -19.73 -18.91
C PHE A 39 7.33 -18.39 -19.17
N ASP A 40 6.54 -18.33 -20.24
CA ASP A 40 5.76 -17.15 -20.61
C ASP A 40 4.27 -17.46 -20.46
N PHE A 41 3.56 -16.70 -19.64
CA PHE A 41 2.09 -16.76 -19.56
C PHE A 41 1.41 -15.84 -20.59
N ASP A 42 2.19 -15.12 -21.41
CA ASP A 42 1.71 -14.09 -22.32
C ASP A 42 0.88 -13.03 -21.58
N VAL A 43 -0.31 -12.75 -22.10
CA VAL A 43 -1.26 -11.77 -21.59
C VAL A 43 -2.22 -12.47 -20.64
N VAL A 44 -2.28 -12.01 -19.39
CA VAL A 44 -3.10 -12.59 -18.33
C VAL A 44 -4.05 -11.53 -17.76
N PRO A 45 -5.38 -11.73 -17.81
CA PRO A 45 -6.30 -10.85 -17.12
C PRO A 45 -6.01 -10.73 -15.61
N GLU A 46 -6.22 -9.54 -15.04
CA GLU A 46 -6.28 -9.39 -13.58
C GLU A 46 -7.31 -10.37 -12.98
N GLY A 47 -7.04 -10.86 -11.76
CA GLY A 47 -7.96 -11.73 -11.03
C GLY A 47 -7.69 -13.21 -11.23
N GLU A 48 -6.94 -13.56 -12.27
CA GLU A 48 -6.58 -14.94 -12.54
C GLU A 48 -5.40 -15.44 -11.70
N VAL A 49 -5.43 -16.74 -11.42
CA VAL A 49 -4.32 -17.48 -10.82
C VAL A 49 -3.77 -18.41 -11.89
N ARG A 50 -2.46 -18.30 -12.17
CA ARG A 50 -1.77 -19.11 -13.19
C ARG A 50 -0.69 -19.96 -12.53
N GLU A 51 -0.49 -21.17 -13.05
CA GLU A 51 0.50 -22.11 -12.54
C GLU A 51 1.36 -22.64 -13.68
N HIS A 52 2.65 -22.83 -13.40
CA HIS A 52 3.55 -23.59 -14.26
C HIS A 52 4.43 -24.49 -13.41
N THR A 53 4.66 -25.72 -13.86
CA THR A 53 5.50 -26.71 -13.17
C THR A 53 6.74 -26.99 -13.99
N TYR A 54 7.90 -26.68 -13.42
CA TYR A 54 9.20 -27.12 -13.94
C TYR A 54 9.48 -28.51 -13.39
N VAL A 55 9.88 -29.45 -14.26
CA VAL A 55 10.29 -30.79 -13.85
C VAL A 55 11.80 -30.90 -14.04
N LEU A 56 12.51 -31.23 -12.97
CA LEU A 56 13.96 -31.37 -12.97
C LEU A 56 14.34 -32.81 -12.64
N GLN A 57 15.42 -33.28 -13.24
CA GLN A 57 16.05 -34.57 -12.97
C GLN A 57 17.30 -34.33 -12.13
N ASN A 58 17.45 -35.06 -11.02
CA ASN A 58 18.73 -35.12 -10.32
C ASN A 58 19.70 -35.98 -11.15
N THR A 59 20.80 -35.35 -11.59
CA THR A 59 21.86 -35.98 -12.36
C THR A 59 23.17 -36.11 -11.57
N ASP A 60 23.18 -35.69 -10.31
CA ASP A 60 24.31 -35.92 -9.42
C ASP A 60 24.30 -37.37 -8.89
N PRO A 61 25.47 -37.96 -8.60
CA PRO A 61 25.61 -39.31 -8.05
C PRO A 61 25.22 -39.37 -6.58
N LEU A 62 24.85 -38.23 -5.99
CA LEU A 62 24.41 -38.08 -4.62
C LEU A 62 22.99 -37.47 -4.60
N PRO A 63 22.20 -37.75 -3.55
CA PRO A 63 20.96 -37.02 -3.32
C PRO A 63 21.23 -35.51 -3.24
N VAL A 64 20.34 -34.70 -3.81
CA VAL A 64 20.41 -33.24 -3.75
C VAL A 64 19.34 -32.73 -2.80
N THR A 65 19.76 -32.00 -1.78
CA THR A 65 18.88 -31.38 -0.79
C THR A 65 18.65 -29.92 -1.13
N VAL A 66 17.39 -29.57 -1.37
CA VAL A 66 16.95 -28.19 -1.50
C VAL A 66 16.90 -27.59 -0.10
N THR A 67 17.65 -26.52 0.12
CA THR A 67 17.77 -25.85 1.41
C THR A 67 16.93 -24.58 1.49
N LYS A 68 16.64 -23.95 0.34
CA LYS A 68 15.86 -22.70 0.29
C LYS A 68 15.09 -22.53 -1.01
N LEU A 69 13.90 -21.95 -0.89
CA LEU A 69 13.05 -21.53 -2.00
C LEU A 69 12.56 -20.10 -1.72
N GLN A 70 12.78 -19.16 -2.65
CA GLN A 70 12.51 -17.73 -2.41
C GLN A 70 11.91 -17.05 -3.64
N SER A 71 10.69 -16.51 -3.49
CA SER A 71 10.05 -15.65 -4.50
C SER A 71 10.62 -14.22 -4.50
N SER A 72 10.66 -13.57 -5.66
CA SER A 72 11.03 -12.15 -5.80
C SER A 72 9.88 -11.18 -5.57
N CYS A 73 8.62 -11.63 -5.68
CA CYS A 73 7.41 -10.85 -5.38
C CYS A 73 6.48 -11.63 -4.44
N GLY A 74 5.61 -10.91 -3.71
CA GLY A 74 4.51 -11.52 -2.96
C GLY A 74 3.39 -12.08 -3.84
N CYS A 75 3.46 -11.87 -5.15
CA CYS A 75 2.51 -12.36 -6.14
C CYS A 75 2.72 -13.82 -6.56
N THR A 76 3.83 -14.43 -6.13
CA THR A 76 4.25 -15.75 -6.57
C THR A 76 4.52 -16.67 -5.38
N VAL A 77 3.92 -17.85 -5.40
CA VAL A 77 4.05 -18.88 -4.37
C VAL A 77 4.57 -20.17 -5.00
N PRO A 78 5.78 -20.62 -4.63
CA PRO A 78 6.33 -21.85 -5.14
C PRO A 78 6.02 -23.04 -4.22
N ARG A 79 5.80 -24.21 -4.82
CA ARG A 79 5.62 -25.51 -4.16
C ARG A 79 6.53 -26.53 -4.83
N VAL A 80 7.10 -27.43 -4.04
CA VAL A 80 7.97 -28.48 -4.58
C VAL A 80 7.54 -29.88 -4.15
N VAL A 81 7.76 -30.86 -5.03
CA VAL A 81 7.55 -32.28 -4.78
C VAL A 81 8.75 -33.04 -5.32
N ALA A 82 9.45 -33.78 -4.45
CA ALA A 82 10.47 -34.72 -4.90
C ALA A 82 9.82 -36.07 -5.23
N ILE A 83 10.23 -36.68 -6.33
CA ILE A 83 9.71 -37.96 -6.83
C ILE A 83 10.89 -38.93 -6.94
N ALA A 84 10.87 -40.00 -6.17
CA ALA A 84 11.88 -41.04 -6.23
C ALA A 84 11.75 -41.90 -7.51
N PRO A 85 12.80 -42.65 -7.91
CA PRO A 85 12.75 -43.53 -9.08
C PRO A 85 11.63 -44.60 -9.02
N ASP A 86 11.21 -44.99 -7.82
CA ASP A 86 10.10 -45.92 -7.59
C ASP A 86 8.70 -45.27 -7.64
N GLY A 87 8.66 -43.95 -7.87
CA GLY A 87 7.44 -43.15 -7.93
C GLY A 87 6.99 -42.56 -6.59
N THR A 88 7.69 -42.83 -5.48
CA THR A 88 7.36 -42.26 -4.16
C THR A 88 7.48 -40.73 -4.18
N GLN A 89 6.43 -40.03 -3.76
CA GLN A 89 6.40 -38.57 -3.72
C GLN A 89 6.61 -38.03 -2.30
N THR A 90 7.43 -37.00 -2.18
CA THR A 90 7.67 -36.26 -0.93
C THR A 90 7.44 -34.78 -1.17
N ALA A 91 6.40 -34.22 -0.56
CA ALA A 91 6.12 -32.79 -0.63
C ALA A 91 7.15 -32.00 0.21
N GLY A 92 7.72 -30.95 -0.38
CA GLY A 92 8.64 -30.08 0.33
C GLY A 92 7.95 -29.03 1.19
N ARG A 93 8.73 -28.44 2.11
CA ARG A 93 8.28 -27.35 2.99
C ARG A 93 8.40 -26.01 2.27
N ILE A 94 7.40 -25.14 2.39
CA ILE A 94 7.44 -23.80 1.78
C ILE A 94 8.32 -22.85 2.62
N TYR A 95 8.32 -23.04 3.94
CA TYR A 95 9.14 -22.30 4.90
C TYR A 95 9.68 -23.26 5.97
N SER A 96 10.92 -23.05 6.41
CA SER A 96 11.43 -23.63 7.65
C SER A 96 11.77 -22.49 8.61
N GLU A 97 10.95 -22.32 9.66
CA GLU A 97 11.23 -21.36 10.73
C GLU A 97 12.55 -21.70 11.45
N ASP A 98 12.90 -22.99 11.46
CA ASP A 98 14.11 -23.53 12.07
C ASP A 98 15.31 -23.65 11.11
N GLY A 99 15.19 -23.17 9.87
CA GLY A 99 16.24 -23.29 8.85
C GLY A 99 16.48 -24.73 8.36
N GLY A 100 15.55 -25.66 8.60
CA GLY A 100 15.61 -27.03 8.09
C GLY A 100 15.42 -27.12 6.57
N ASP A 101 15.82 -28.26 6.01
CA ASP A 101 15.76 -28.53 4.57
C ASP A 101 14.33 -28.49 4.02
N VAL A 102 14.20 -28.05 2.77
CA VAL A 102 12.93 -27.97 2.05
C VAL A 102 12.48 -29.36 1.59
N VAL A 103 13.33 -30.05 0.83
CA VAL A 103 13.11 -31.43 0.33
C VAL A 103 14.43 -32.02 -0.18
N THR A 104 14.58 -33.34 -0.09
CA THR A 104 15.71 -34.07 -0.70
C THR A 104 15.24 -34.85 -1.92
N VAL A 105 15.97 -34.70 -3.03
CA VAL A 105 15.75 -35.39 -4.30
C VAL A 105 16.74 -36.56 -4.37
N PRO A 106 16.28 -37.82 -4.41
CA PRO A 106 17.19 -38.95 -4.48
C PRO A 106 17.98 -38.97 -5.80
N VAL A 107 19.04 -39.77 -5.85
CA VAL A 107 19.76 -40.08 -7.10
C VAL A 107 18.77 -40.63 -8.12
N ASP A 108 18.88 -40.16 -9.37
CA ASP A 108 17.94 -40.47 -10.46
C ASP A 108 16.47 -40.07 -10.17
N GLY A 109 16.20 -39.36 -9.08
CA GLY A 109 14.90 -38.80 -8.75
C GLY A 109 14.59 -37.52 -9.53
N ARG A 110 13.34 -37.09 -9.44
CA ARG A 110 12.85 -35.84 -10.03
C ARG A 110 12.42 -34.84 -8.96
N LEU A 111 12.46 -33.57 -9.32
CA LEU A 111 11.89 -32.47 -8.55
C LEU A 111 10.87 -31.75 -9.42
N GLU A 112 9.63 -31.71 -8.98
CA GLU A 112 8.61 -30.83 -9.54
C GLU A 112 8.62 -29.51 -8.76
N VAL A 113 8.74 -28.39 -9.46
CA VAL A 113 8.66 -27.04 -8.91
C VAL A 113 7.47 -26.35 -9.54
N THR A 114 6.33 -26.35 -8.85
CA THR A 114 5.14 -25.61 -9.27
C THR A 114 5.22 -24.18 -8.76
N VAL A 115 5.13 -23.23 -9.67
CA VAL A 115 5.14 -21.79 -9.35
C VAL A 115 3.78 -21.21 -9.70
N THR A 116 3.02 -20.86 -8.66
CA THR A 116 1.70 -20.24 -8.75
C THR A 116 1.84 -18.72 -8.71
N THR A 117 1.27 -18.01 -9.67
CA THR A 117 1.21 -16.54 -9.72
C THR A 117 -0.24 -16.06 -9.63
N ASP A 118 -0.53 -15.21 -8.65
CA ASP A 118 -1.84 -14.58 -8.45
C ASP A 118 -1.79 -13.12 -8.95
N THR A 119 -2.50 -12.83 -10.06
CA THR A 119 -2.41 -11.53 -10.71
C THR A 119 -3.04 -10.39 -9.90
N ARG A 120 -3.86 -10.69 -8.88
CA ARG A 120 -4.41 -9.69 -7.94
C ARG A 120 -3.33 -9.00 -7.12
N HIS A 121 -2.23 -9.71 -6.86
CA HIS A 121 -1.10 -9.21 -6.08
C HIS A 121 0.00 -8.57 -6.96
N VAL A 122 -0.22 -8.48 -8.28
CA VAL A 122 0.69 -7.77 -9.18
C VAL A 122 0.51 -6.27 -8.99
N ARG A 123 1.56 -5.64 -8.46
CA ARG A 123 1.54 -4.25 -7.99
C ARG A 123 1.39 -3.21 -9.09
N VAL A 124 1.95 -3.48 -10.27
CA VAL A 124 1.89 -2.60 -11.44
C VAL A 124 1.43 -3.45 -12.62
N LYS A 125 0.28 -3.09 -13.18
CA LYS A 125 -0.40 -3.80 -14.27
C LYS A 125 -0.15 -3.08 -15.59
N ASN A 126 -0.55 -3.70 -16.71
CA ASN A 126 -0.35 -3.22 -18.07
C ASN A 126 1.12 -2.96 -18.42
N GLN A 127 2.00 -3.81 -17.91
CA GLN A 127 3.43 -3.80 -18.21
C GLN A 127 4.00 -5.22 -18.12
N HIS A 128 5.10 -5.46 -18.82
CA HIS A 128 5.87 -6.69 -18.70
C HIS A 128 6.30 -6.90 -17.25
N LYS A 129 5.97 -8.06 -16.69
CA LYS A 129 6.38 -8.48 -15.37
C LYS A 129 7.19 -9.77 -15.50
N LEU A 130 8.36 -9.78 -14.86
CA LEU A 130 9.15 -10.98 -14.66
C LEU A 130 9.10 -11.35 -13.17
N ASN A 131 8.50 -12.49 -12.87
CA ASN A 131 8.53 -13.11 -11.56
C ASN A 131 9.69 -14.11 -11.53
N THR A 132 10.37 -14.19 -10.39
CA THR A 132 11.51 -15.10 -10.22
C THR A 132 11.35 -15.89 -8.93
N VAL A 133 11.56 -17.19 -9.01
CA VAL A 133 11.73 -18.06 -7.84
C VAL A 133 13.16 -18.57 -7.84
N ARG A 134 13.87 -18.33 -6.74
CA ARG A 134 15.25 -18.80 -6.55
C ARG A 134 15.24 -20.04 -5.69
N LEU A 135 15.97 -21.06 -6.12
CA LEU A 135 16.19 -22.30 -5.39
C LEU A 135 17.67 -22.40 -5.03
N THR A 136 17.94 -22.77 -3.78
CA THR A 136 19.29 -23.09 -3.29
C THR A 136 19.34 -24.55 -2.86
N CYS A 137 20.39 -25.26 -3.23
CA CYS A 137 20.61 -26.66 -2.85
C CYS A 137 22.09 -26.94 -2.54
N ASP A 138 22.36 -28.17 -2.10
CA ASP A 138 23.70 -28.66 -1.75
C ASP A 138 24.45 -29.33 -2.93
N SER A 139 23.88 -29.30 -4.15
CA SER A 139 24.60 -29.77 -5.35
C SER A 139 25.90 -28.99 -5.52
N LEU A 140 27.01 -29.71 -5.67
CA LEU A 140 28.32 -29.11 -5.93
C LEU A 140 28.44 -28.58 -7.36
N ASN A 141 27.58 -29.06 -8.27
CA ASN A 141 27.60 -28.72 -9.69
C ASN A 141 26.75 -27.47 -9.97
N GLU A 142 25.53 -27.40 -9.41
CA GLU A 142 24.61 -26.28 -9.63
C GLU A 142 23.84 -25.91 -8.34
N PRO A 143 24.47 -25.18 -7.40
CA PRO A 143 23.87 -24.89 -6.10
C PRO A 143 22.74 -23.85 -6.14
N TYR A 144 22.62 -23.10 -7.25
CA TYR A 144 21.65 -22.01 -7.40
C TYR A 144 20.90 -22.12 -8.72
N LEU A 145 19.56 -22.18 -8.63
CA LEU A 145 18.66 -22.17 -9.78
C LEU A 145 17.72 -20.97 -9.70
N SER A 146 17.34 -20.42 -10.86
CA SER A 146 16.37 -19.32 -10.96
C SER A 146 15.31 -19.66 -11.99
N PHE A 147 14.07 -19.84 -11.53
CA PHE A 147 12.88 -20.04 -12.34
C PHE A 147 12.27 -18.69 -12.67
N GLU A 148 12.04 -18.42 -13.94
CA GLU A 148 11.53 -17.15 -14.46
C GLU A 148 10.15 -17.35 -15.09
N GLN A 149 9.18 -16.55 -14.63
CA GLN A 149 7.85 -16.49 -15.23
C GLN A 149 7.61 -15.08 -15.75
N HIS A 150 7.43 -14.94 -17.05
CA HIS A 150 7.00 -13.70 -17.66
C HIS A 150 5.48 -13.67 -17.78
N LEU A 151 4.90 -12.50 -17.57
CA LEU A 151 3.48 -12.24 -17.80
C LEU A 151 3.24 -10.74 -18.05
N TRP A 152 2.22 -10.43 -18.82
CA TRP A 152 1.63 -9.11 -18.95
C TRP A 152 0.24 -9.13 -18.33
N VAL A 153 0.09 -8.55 -17.13
CA VAL A 153 -1.23 -8.52 -16.47
C VAL A 153 -2.07 -7.38 -17.03
N THR A 154 -3.22 -7.67 -17.65
CA THR A 154 -4.12 -6.63 -18.16
C THR A 154 -5.11 -6.17 -17.11
N LEU A 155 -5.30 -4.85 -17.07
CA LEU A 155 -6.33 -4.16 -16.29
C LEU A 155 -7.12 -3.28 -17.25
N ALA A 156 -8.44 -3.35 -17.22
CA ALA A 156 -9.28 -2.64 -18.19
C ALA A 156 -9.13 -1.10 -18.11
N PHE A 157 -8.95 -0.57 -16.89
CA PHE A 157 -8.87 0.87 -16.62
C PHE A 157 -7.64 1.23 -15.80
N ASN A 158 -7.19 2.46 -15.95
CA ASN A 158 -6.37 3.14 -14.95
C ASN A 158 -7.26 4.16 -14.23
N ALA A 159 -7.00 4.39 -12.95
CA ALA A 159 -7.70 5.37 -12.13
C ALA A 159 -6.77 6.51 -11.71
N THR A 160 -7.25 7.75 -11.82
CA THR A 160 -6.54 8.95 -11.34
C THR A 160 -7.51 9.85 -10.57
N PRO A 161 -7.31 10.04 -9.25
CA PRO A 161 -6.41 9.28 -8.36
C PRO A 161 -6.81 7.80 -8.22
N LEU A 162 -5.87 6.92 -7.85
CA LEU A 162 -6.17 5.48 -7.66
C LEU A 162 -7.14 5.22 -6.49
N GLU A 163 -7.20 6.12 -5.51
CA GLU A 163 -8.12 6.10 -4.38
C GLU A 163 -8.92 7.40 -4.33
N ILE A 164 -10.19 7.32 -3.91
CA ILE A 164 -10.99 8.50 -3.57
C ILE A 164 -10.71 8.86 -2.12
N ASP A 165 -9.88 9.88 -1.89
CA ASP A 165 -9.64 10.43 -0.56
C ASP A 165 -10.59 11.62 -0.30
N LEU A 166 -11.55 11.40 0.60
CA LEU A 166 -12.48 12.42 1.05
C LEU A 166 -11.86 13.36 2.10
N ALA A 167 -10.65 13.07 2.61
CA ALA A 167 -10.01 13.79 3.70
C ALA A 167 -10.96 13.94 4.90
N PHE A 168 -11.17 15.15 5.41
CA PHE A 168 -12.13 15.42 6.48
C PHE A 168 -13.57 15.42 5.97
N VAL A 169 -14.41 14.58 6.59
CA VAL A 169 -15.86 14.46 6.30
C VAL A 169 -16.65 14.94 7.53
N PRO A 170 -17.49 15.99 7.41
CA PRO A 170 -18.37 16.41 8.50
C PRO A 170 -19.38 15.32 8.81
N GLU A 171 -19.53 14.97 10.09
CA GLU A 171 -20.48 13.95 10.52
C GLU A 171 -21.94 14.30 10.17
N GLY A 172 -22.30 15.58 10.16
CA GLY A 172 -23.65 16.04 9.83
C GLY A 172 -23.91 16.22 8.33
N GLY A 173 -22.87 16.33 7.51
CA GLY A 173 -23.01 16.73 6.10
C GLY A 173 -22.57 15.70 5.06
N GLY A 174 -21.80 14.68 5.44
CA GLY A 174 -21.20 13.77 4.47
C GLY A 174 -20.20 14.49 3.54
N LYS A 175 -19.68 13.78 2.54
CA LYS A 175 -18.78 14.37 1.54
C LYS A 175 -18.64 13.49 0.30
N ALA A 176 -18.54 14.13 -0.85
CA ALA A 176 -18.24 13.47 -2.12
C ALA A 176 -16.79 13.71 -2.56
N GLY A 177 -16.26 12.74 -3.30
CA GLY A 177 -14.98 12.81 -4.00
C GLY A 177 -15.06 11.96 -5.26
N SER A 178 -14.11 12.13 -6.17
CA SER A 178 -14.14 11.45 -7.46
C SER A 178 -12.78 10.94 -7.92
N THR A 179 -12.83 9.97 -8.82
CA THR A 179 -11.70 9.54 -9.64
C THR A 179 -12.13 9.50 -11.10
N GLU A 180 -11.16 9.71 -11.98
CA GLU A 180 -11.29 9.49 -13.41
C GLU A 180 -10.78 8.10 -13.77
N LEU A 181 -11.57 7.36 -14.54
CA LEU A 181 -11.16 6.09 -15.15
C LEU A 181 -10.94 6.29 -16.64
N PHE A 182 -9.80 5.84 -17.13
CA PHE A 182 -9.48 5.83 -18.56
C PHE A 182 -9.08 4.41 -18.97
N PRO A 183 -9.46 3.97 -20.19
CA PRO A 183 -9.04 2.68 -20.69
C PRO A 183 -7.52 2.55 -20.65
N ALA A 184 -7.02 1.41 -20.17
CA ALA A 184 -5.59 1.30 -19.90
C ALA A 184 -4.74 1.02 -21.14
N GLN A 185 -5.38 0.64 -22.24
CA GLN A 185 -4.74 0.41 -23.54
C GLN A 185 -5.30 1.37 -24.59
N ASP A 186 -4.41 1.85 -25.47
CA ASP A 186 -4.80 2.69 -26.61
C ASP A 186 -5.76 1.91 -27.53
N GLY A 187 -6.89 2.54 -27.88
CA GLY A 187 -7.91 1.92 -28.73
C GLY A 187 -8.84 0.93 -28.03
N SER A 188 -8.68 0.73 -26.70
CA SER A 188 -9.61 -0.07 -25.90
C SER A 188 -11.03 0.50 -25.94
N MET A 189 -12.01 -0.39 -26.06
CA MET A 189 -13.44 -0.10 -25.98
C MET A 189 -14.04 -0.41 -24.61
N ALA A 190 -13.19 -0.68 -23.61
CA ALA A 190 -13.62 -0.94 -22.25
C ALA A 190 -14.42 0.25 -21.69
N HIS A 191 -15.56 -0.04 -21.08
CA HIS A 191 -16.40 0.94 -20.39
C HIS A 191 -16.99 0.37 -19.09
N VAL A 192 -17.42 1.27 -18.21
CA VAL A 192 -18.12 0.91 -16.97
C VAL A 192 -19.58 0.64 -17.28
N THR A 193 -20.08 -0.51 -16.87
CA THR A 193 -21.47 -0.94 -17.13
C THR A 193 -22.38 -0.77 -15.92
N GLY A 194 -21.83 -0.65 -14.72
CA GLY A 194 -22.62 -0.50 -13.49
C GLY A 194 -21.78 -0.42 -12.23
N VAL A 195 -22.46 -0.25 -11.10
CA VAL A 195 -21.88 -0.42 -9.76
C VAL A 195 -22.14 -1.85 -9.32
N HIS A 196 -21.08 -2.64 -9.19
CA HIS A 196 -21.15 -4.02 -8.71
C HIS A 196 -21.53 -4.06 -7.23
N SER A 197 -20.84 -3.25 -6.41
CA SER A 197 -21.09 -3.11 -4.98
C SER A 197 -20.41 -1.86 -4.43
N ALA A 198 -20.93 -1.32 -3.32
CA ALA A 198 -20.27 -0.27 -2.55
C ALA A 198 -20.36 -0.58 -1.05
N THR A 199 -19.40 -0.08 -0.28
CA THR A 199 -19.45 -0.17 1.19
C THR A 199 -20.67 0.57 1.74
N GLU A 200 -21.30 0.04 2.79
CA GLU A 200 -22.48 0.65 3.40
C GLU A 200 -22.22 2.12 3.78
N GLY A 201 -23.13 2.99 3.35
CA GLY A 201 -22.99 4.44 3.51
C GLY A 201 -22.34 5.18 2.37
N LEU A 202 -21.92 4.49 1.30
CA LEU A 202 -21.50 5.13 0.06
C LEU A 202 -22.65 5.17 -0.94
N THR A 203 -22.95 6.37 -1.44
CA THR A 203 -23.69 6.54 -2.68
C THR A 203 -22.69 6.72 -3.82
N VAL A 204 -22.84 5.96 -4.89
CA VAL A 204 -21.92 5.96 -6.04
C VAL A 204 -22.67 6.37 -7.30
N SER A 205 -22.09 7.29 -8.05
CA SER A 205 -22.55 7.64 -9.39
C SER A 205 -21.37 7.68 -10.36
N PHE A 206 -21.65 7.49 -11.64
CA PHE A 206 -20.64 7.66 -12.68
C PHE A 206 -21.26 8.20 -13.97
N HIS A 207 -20.46 8.87 -14.77
CA HIS A 207 -20.83 9.31 -16.11
C HIS A 207 -19.60 9.35 -17.02
N GLU A 208 -19.82 9.26 -18.33
CA GLU A 208 -18.76 9.40 -19.32
C GLU A 208 -18.64 10.85 -19.80
N GLU A 209 -17.40 11.32 -19.94
CA GLU A 209 -17.06 12.59 -20.56
C GLU A 209 -16.12 12.35 -21.76
N PRO A 210 -16.44 12.85 -22.97
CA PRO A 210 -15.56 12.71 -24.11
C PRO A 210 -14.30 13.60 -23.94
N ARG A 211 -13.12 13.01 -24.11
CA ARG A 211 -11.83 13.72 -24.14
C ARG A 211 -11.12 13.50 -25.48
N PRO A 212 -10.11 14.32 -25.83
CA PRO A 212 -9.38 14.17 -27.09
C PRO A 212 -8.71 12.79 -27.31
N ARG A 213 -8.46 12.03 -26.24
CA ARG A 213 -7.83 10.69 -26.28
C ARG A 213 -8.81 9.53 -26.01
N GLY A 214 -10.10 9.80 -25.99
CA GLY A 214 -11.13 8.80 -25.69
C GLY A 214 -12.09 9.28 -24.60
N ASN A 215 -13.08 8.45 -24.29
CA ASN A 215 -13.99 8.73 -23.18
C ASN A 215 -13.28 8.47 -21.85
N VAL A 216 -13.56 9.33 -20.88
CA VAL A 216 -13.16 9.15 -19.47
C VAL A 216 -14.43 8.93 -18.66
N THR A 217 -14.44 7.92 -17.79
CA THR A 217 -15.54 7.73 -16.85
C THR A 217 -15.20 8.42 -15.54
N ILE A 218 -15.99 9.42 -15.16
CA ILE A 218 -15.87 10.08 -13.86
C ILE A 218 -16.72 9.29 -12.87
N VAL A 219 -16.08 8.73 -11.84
CA VAL A 219 -16.73 7.99 -10.77
C VAL A 219 -16.72 8.87 -9.52
N THR A 220 -17.90 9.14 -8.98
CA THR A 220 -18.09 9.92 -7.75
C THR A 220 -18.60 9.00 -6.65
N ALA A 221 -17.90 9.01 -5.51
CA ALA A 221 -18.35 8.35 -4.29
C ALA A 221 -18.66 9.40 -3.23
N GLU A 222 -19.85 9.29 -2.64
CA GLU A 222 -20.34 10.17 -1.57
C GLU A 222 -20.53 9.36 -0.30
N LEU A 223 -19.80 9.73 0.75
CA LEU A 223 -20.01 9.19 2.09
C LEU A 223 -21.16 9.94 2.75
N GLU A 224 -22.23 9.20 3.06
CA GLU A 224 -23.42 9.71 3.73
C GLU A 224 -23.08 10.27 5.14
N PRO A 225 -23.87 11.25 5.64
CA PRO A 225 -23.80 11.69 7.03
C PRO A 225 -24.01 10.57 8.06
N GLY A 226 -23.72 10.88 9.32
CA GLY A 226 -24.02 10.04 10.48
C GLY A 226 -23.03 8.89 10.71
N LYS A 227 -21.87 8.91 10.05
CA LYS A 227 -20.82 7.91 10.29
C LYS A 227 -20.10 8.20 11.63
N PRO A 228 -19.60 7.16 12.33
CA PRO A 228 -18.81 7.36 13.54
C PRO A 228 -17.56 8.19 13.27
N ARG A 229 -17.21 9.11 14.19
CA ARG A 229 -15.99 9.92 14.14
C ARG A 229 -14.73 9.03 14.09
N GLY A 230 -13.72 9.50 13.36
CA GLY A 230 -12.43 8.85 13.22
C GLY A 230 -12.15 8.34 11.80
N PRO A 231 -11.13 7.47 11.63
CA PRO A 231 -10.80 6.93 10.32
C PRO A 231 -11.91 6.04 9.78
N TRP A 232 -12.26 6.24 8.52
CA TRP A 232 -13.23 5.45 7.79
C TRP A 232 -12.61 4.93 6.49
N LEU A 233 -12.81 3.64 6.22
CA LEU A 233 -12.27 2.93 5.07
C LEU A 233 -13.42 2.19 4.39
N GLY A 234 -13.52 2.34 3.07
CA GLY A 234 -14.46 1.61 2.24
C GLY A 234 -13.92 1.39 0.83
N GLU A 235 -14.77 0.82 0.00
CA GLU A 235 -14.47 0.50 -1.38
C GLU A 235 -15.72 0.62 -2.26
N VAL A 236 -15.47 0.93 -3.54
CA VAL A 236 -16.42 0.85 -4.64
C VAL A 236 -15.92 -0.21 -5.62
N LYS A 237 -16.79 -1.13 -6.05
CA LYS A 237 -16.52 -2.07 -7.13
C LYS A 237 -17.44 -1.78 -8.30
N LEU A 238 -16.86 -1.66 -9.49
CA LEU A 238 -17.58 -1.35 -10.72
C LEU A 238 -17.62 -2.57 -11.62
N ASP A 239 -18.78 -2.82 -12.23
CA ASP A 239 -18.86 -3.75 -13.35
C ASP A 239 -18.31 -3.08 -14.60
N CYS A 240 -17.51 -3.82 -15.35
CA CYS A 240 -16.71 -3.31 -16.44
C CYS A 240 -16.72 -4.30 -17.61
N THR A 241 -16.44 -3.80 -18.82
CA THR A 241 -16.08 -4.65 -19.96
C THR A 241 -14.56 -4.69 -20.16
N ARG A 242 -14.09 -5.71 -20.86
CA ARG A 242 -12.70 -5.84 -21.32
C ARG A 242 -12.45 -4.89 -22.50
N GLU A 243 -11.23 -4.95 -23.04
CA GLU A 243 -10.77 -4.09 -24.14
C GLU A 243 -11.62 -4.18 -25.42
N ASP A 244 -12.35 -5.29 -25.61
CA ASP A 244 -13.28 -5.48 -26.72
C ASP A 244 -14.62 -4.73 -26.54
N GLY A 245 -14.89 -4.20 -25.34
CA GLY A 245 -16.13 -3.52 -25.01
C GLY A 245 -17.35 -4.45 -24.85
N GLU A 246 -17.18 -5.77 -24.98
CA GLU A 246 -18.29 -6.74 -24.94
C GLU A 246 -18.13 -7.76 -23.82
N THR A 247 -16.92 -8.28 -23.63
CA THR A 247 -16.65 -9.33 -22.65
C THR A 247 -16.63 -8.72 -21.24
N PRO A 248 -17.36 -9.28 -20.26
CA PRO A 248 -17.25 -8.83 -18.87
C PRO A 248 -15.81 -8.94 -18.34
N ALA A 249 -15.35 -7.87 -17.70
CA ALA A 249 -14.12 -7.85 -16.92
C ALA A 249 -14.41 -8.18 -15.45
N PRO A 250 -13.40 -8.62 -14.68
CA PRO A 250 -13.49 -8.63 -13.22
C PRO A 250 -13.86 -7.24 -12.68
N PRO A 251 -14.60 -7.14 -11.56
CA PRO A 251 -14.98 -5.84 -11.02
C PRO A 251 -13.78 -4.96 -10.70
N PHE A 252 -13.82 -3.72 -11.18
CA PHE A 252 -12.77 -2.73 -10.94
C PHE A 252 -12.94 -2.11 -9.55
N LEU A 253 -11.91 -2.21 -8.70
CA LEU A 253 -11.97 -1.78 -7.31
C LEU A 253 -11.33 -0.40 -7.13
N ILE A 254 -12.09 0.53 -6.52
CA ILE A 254 -11.63 1.87 -6.12
C ILE A 254 -11.73 1.99 -4.60
N PRO A 255 -10.59 2.09 -3.88
CA PRO A 255 -10.60 2.37 -2.45
C PRO A 255 -11.15 3.76 -2.16
N VAL A 256 -11.90 3.89 -1.06
CA VAL A 256 -12.40 5.17 -0.55
C VAL A 256 -11.92 5.36 0.88
N ARG A 257 -11.32 6.52 1.16
CA ARG A 257 -10.78 6.85 2.48
C ARG A 257 -11.38 8.16 2.98
N ALA A 258 -11.62 8.21 4.27
CA ALA A 258 -12.15 9.40 4.93
C ALA A 258 -11.68 9.48 6.39
N HIS A 259 -11.74 10.67 6.94
CA HIS A 259 -11.65 10.93 8.37
C HIS A 259 -12.90 11.70 8.80
N VAL A 260 -13.84 10.99 9.42
CA VAL A 260 -15.08 11.59 9.89
C VAL A 260 -14.79 12.44 11.11
N THR A 261 -15.20 13.70 11.08
CA THR A 261 -14.89 14.70 12.10
C THR A 261 -16.14 15.51 12.46
N THR A 262 -16.02 16.35 13.48
CA THR A 262 -17.01 17.39 13.80
C THR A 262 -17.28 18.29 12.61
N ASP A 263 -18.48 18.87 12.57
CA ASP A 263 -18.90 19.76 11.48
C ASP A 263 -18.15 21.10 11.49
N VAL A 264 -17.54 21.44 12.63
CA VAL A 264 -16.65 22.58 12.79
C VAL A 264 -15.26 22.08 13.18
N VAL A 265 -14.21 22.58 12.50
CA VAL A 265 -12.81 22.19 12.77
C VAL A 265 -11.91 23.39 12.94
N CYS A 266 -10.80 23.20 13.66
CA CYS A 266 -9.71 24.17 13.75
C CYS A 266 -8.51 23.70 12.91
N SER A 267 -7.91 24.60 12.13
CA SER A 267 -6.68 24.36 11.38
C SER A 267 -5.59 25.35 11.80
N PRO A 268 -4.44 24.90 12.32
CA PRO A 268 -4.09 23.50 12.55
C PRO A 268 -4.93 22.86 13.68
N LEU A 269 -4.99 21.51 13.69
CA LEU A 269 -5.73 20.74 14.69
C LEU A 269 -5.11 20.80 16.10
N SER A 270 -3.88 21.28 16.22
CA SER A 270 -3.17 21.53 17.47
C SER A 270 -2.36 22.82 17.32
N LEU A 271 -2.42 23.66 18.33
CA LEU A 271 -1.72 24.94 18.38
C LEU A 271 -0.43 24.76 19.15
N ILE A 272 0.70 24.89 18.46
CA ILE A 272 2.03 24.67 19.04
C ILE A 272 2.81 25.97 19.00
N PHE A 273 3.04 26.56 20.16
CA PHE A 273 4.01 27.64 20.29
C PHE A 273 5.42 27.05 20.13
N SER A 274 6.12 27.51 19.09
CA SER A 274 7.57 27.29 18.96
C SER A 274 8.30 27.96 20.13
N PRO A 275 9.58 27.62 20.42
CA PRO A 275 10.34 28.25 21.50
C PRO A 275 10.22 29.77 21.45
N VAL A 276 9.71 30.36 22.53
CA VAL A 276 9.35 31.77 22.58
C VAL A 276 10.43 32.56 23.30
N ASP A 277 10.79 33.72 22.76
CA ASP A 277 11.58 34.71 23.46
C ASP A 277 10.70 35.40 24.51
N ALA A 278 11.00 35.17 25.79
CA ALA A 278 10.22 35.70 26.91
C ALA A 278 10.08 37.23 26.88
N GLU A 279 11.01 37.96 26.27
CA GLU A 279 10.93 39.43 26.17
C GLU A 279 9.97 39.90 25.07
N ARG A 280 9.63 39.03 24.10
CA ARG A 280 8.83 39.39 22.93
C ARG A 280 7.43 38.80 22.96
N GLY A 281 7.22 37.75 23.76
CA GLY A 281 6.00 36.95 23.70
C GLY A 281 5.89 36.17 22.40
N ALA A 282 4.73 35.57 22.14
CA ALA A 282 4.48 34.83 20.91
C ALA A 282 3.04 34.93 20.45
N ARG A 283 2.82 34.69 19.17
CA ARG A 283 1.51 34.65 18.56
C ARG A 283 1.41 33.43 17.65
N ILE A 284 0.28 32.73 17.75
CA ILE A 284 -0.11 31.69 16.80
C ILE A 284 -1.44 32.07 16.17
N GLU A 285 -1.60 31.70 14.91
CA GLU A 285 -2.81 31.91 14.14
C GLU A 285 -3.40 30.56 13.73
N ALA A 286 -4.72 30.51 13.71
CA ALA A 286 -5.49 29.34 13.34
C ALA A 286 -6.79 29.78 12.66
N VAL A 287 -7.45 28.81 12.06
CA VAL A 287 -8.70 29.02 11.32
C VAL A 287 -9.73 28.04 11.86
N VAL A 288 -10.85 28.54 12.34
CA VAL A 288 -12.02 27.72 12.65
C VAL A 288 -12.96 27.76 11.46
N GLN A 289 -13.40 26.61 10.97
CA GLN A 289 -14.18 26.51 9.73
C GLN A 289 -15.33 25.51 9.86
N ALA A 290 -16.50 25.89 9.35
CA ALA A 290 -17.62 24.99 9.09
C ALA A 290 -17.30 24.14 7.84
N LEU A 291 -17.40 22.82 7.98
CA LEU A 291 -17.10 21.86 6.92
C LEU A 291 -18.31 21.52 6.05
N ILE A 292 -19.53 21.72 6.55
CA ILE A 292 -20.75 21.50 5.77
C ILE A 292 -20.90 22.64 4.75
N PRO A 293 -20.97 22.35 3.44
CA PRO A 293 -21.10 23.38 2.42
C PRO A 293 -22.31 24.29 2.62
N GLY A 294 -22.07 25.60 2.67
CA GLY A 294 -23.11 26.61 2.87
C GLY A 294 -23.49 26.87 4.33
N GLU A 295 -23.04 26.03 5.27
CA GLU A 295 -23.25 26.25 6.69
C GLU A 295 -22.33 27.35 7.23
N ARG A 296 -22.83 28.11 8.20
CA ARG A 296 -22.12 29.18 8.89
C ARG A 296 -22.19 28.92 10.40
N VAL A 297 -21.12 29.21 11.12
CA VAL A 297 -21.02 29.01 12.57
C VAL A 297 -20.80 30.34 13.27
N THR A 298 -21.28 30.44 14.50
CA THR A 298 -20.97 31.50 15.46
C THR A 298 -20.04 30.97 16.55
N LEU A 299 -18.96 31.69 16.84
CA LEU A 299 -18.16 31.43 18.05
C LEU A 299 -18.78 32.20 19.23
N LEU A 300 -19.44 31.47 20.12
CA LEU A 300 -20.19 32.01 21.25
C LEU A 300 -19.29 32.44 22.40
N GLY A 301 -18.14 31.80 22.54
CA GLY A 301 -17.19 32.05 23.62
C GLY A 301 -15.95 31.17 23.51
N HIS A 302 -15.01 31.39 24.42
CA HIS A 302 -13.83 30.55 24.55
C HIS A 302 -13.44 30.34 26.02
N ARG A 303 -12.74 29.23 26.29
CA ARG A 303 -12.14 28.93 27.58
C ARG A 303 -10.81 28.21 27.39
N LEU A 304 -9.80 28.62 28.16
CA LEU A 304 -8.52 27.92 28.23
C LEU A 304 -8.51 26.98 29.44
N VAL A 305 -8.28 25.68 29.21
CA VAL A 305 -8.23 24.64 30.23
C VAL A 305 -6.79 24.13 30.36
N GLY A 306 -6.09 24.53 31.42
CA GLY A 306 -4.68 24.18 31.67
C GLY A 306 -3.87 25.39 32.14
N ASP A 307 -2.55 25.35 31.93
CA ASP A 307 -1.59 26.36 32.41
C ASP A 307 -1.48 27.56 31.45
N PHE A 308 -2.58 28.27 31.21
CA PHE A 308 -2.64 29.39 30.24
C PHE A 308 -2.92 30.76 30.86
N GLU A 309 -2.58 30.96 32.14
CA GLU A 309 -2.74 32.26 32.79
C GLU A 309 -1.95 33.35 32.04
N GLY A 310 -2.65 34.36 31.53
CA GLY A 310 -2.07 35.47 30.76
C GLY A 310 -2.08 35.28 29.24
N VAL A 311 -2.53 34.13 28.71
CA VAL A 311 -2.71 33.95 27.27
C VAL A 311 -3.99 34.63 26.82
N GLU A 312 -3.89 35.50 25.82
CA GLU A 312 -5.02 36.20 25.20
C GLU A 312 -5.50 35.42 23.98
N VAL A 313 -6.82 35.26 23.84
CA VAL A 313 -7.45 34.65 22.67
C VAL A 313 -8.34 35.66 21.99
N THR A 314 -8.14 35.87 20.70
CA THR A 314 -8.98 36.72 19.86
C THR A 314 -9.46 35.95 18.65
N TYR A 315 -10.67 36.23 18.18
CA TYR A 315 -11.19 35.66 16.96
C TYR A 315 -12.11 36.64 16.23
N GLU A 316 -12.04 36.62 14.91
CA GLU A 316 -12.83 37.50 14.03
C GLU A 316 -13.45 36.68 12.89
N PRO A 317 -14.74 36.89 12.56
CA PRO A 317 -15.38 36.20 11.46
C PRO A 317 -14.89 36.74 10.11
N ASP A 318 -14.66 35.85 9.16
CA ASP A 318 -14.36 36.21 7.76
C ASP A 318 -15.66 36.27 6.95
N ALA A 319 -16.01 37.43 6.41
CA ALA A 319 -17.27 37.66 5.68
C ALA A 319 -18.54 37.17 6.42
N PRO A 320 -18.82 37.68 7.65
CA PRO A 320 -20.02 37.31 8.40
C PRO A 320 -21.30 37.67 7.66
N ASP A 321 -22.38 36.93 7.91
CA ASP A 321 -23.73 37.31 7.47
C ASP A 321 -24.35 38.36 8.40
N ALA A 322 -25.64 38.68 8.20
CA ALA A 322 -26.36 39.68 8.99
C ALA A 322 -26.48 39.32 10.49
N ASP A 323 -26.38 38.02 10.83
CA ASP A 323 -26.46 37.50 12.19
C ASP A 323 -25.08 37.31 12.82
N GLY A 324 -24.00 37.67 12.10
CA GLY A 324 -22.62 37.52 12.56
C GLY A 324 -22.04 36.12 12.34
N ARG A 325 -22.76 35.20 11.68
CA ARG A 325 -22.29 33.83 11.42
C ARG A 325 -21.32 33.82 10.23
N SER A 326 -20.28 33.00 10.31
CA SER A 326 -19.34 32.84 9.22
C SER A 326 -19.00 31.38 8.96
N VAL A 327 -18.69 31.07 7.70
CA VAL A 327 -18.08 29.80 7.30
C VAL A 327 -16.68 29.66 7.93
N ARG A 328 -15.99 30.78 8.17
CA ARG A 328 -14.60 30.84 8.59
C ARG A 328 -14.35 31.91 9.65
N TRP A 329 -13.60 31.58 10.68
CA TRP A 329 -13.15 32.49 11.72
C TRP A 329 -11.63 32.46 11.80
N ASN A 330 -11.00 33.63 11.81
CA ASN A 330 -9.57 33.76 12.04
C ASN A 330 -9.36 33.86 13.56
N LEU A 331 -8.62 32.90 14.12
CA LEU A 331 -8.32 32.76 15.53
C LEU A 331 -6.86 33.12 15.78
N SER A 332 -6.59 33.86 16.84
CA SER A 332 -5.23 34.12 17.29
C SER A 332 -5.08 33.93 18.80
N LEU A 333 -4.00 33.27 19.20
CA LEU A 333 -3.60 33.18 20.59
C LEU A 333 -2.30 33.95 20.76
N THR A 334 -2.29 34.91 21.67
CA THR A 334 -1.14 35.77 21.96
C THR A 334 -0.68 35.55 23.39
N ILE A 335 0.61 35.36 23.54
CA ILE A 335 1.31 35.25 24.82
C ILE A 335 2.06 36.55 25.00
N PRO A 336 1.81 37.29 26.09
CA PRO A 336 2.46 38.56 26.33
C PRO A 336 3.96 38.39 26.56
N ALA A 337 4.69 39.49 26.42
CA ALA A 337 6.04 39.59 26.95
C ALA A 337 6.03 39.37 28.48
N GLU A 338 7.17 38.95 29.03
CA GLU A 338 7.36 38.67 30.46
C GLU A 338 6.55 37.47 30.98
N PHE A 339 6.01 36.64 30.09
CA PHE A 339 5.36 35.39 30.47
C PHE A 339 6.34 34.47 31.20
N ALA A 340 6.00 34.06 32.42
CA ALA A 340 6.87 33.23 33.23
C ALA A 340 7.19 31.91 32.51
N VAL A 341 8.48 31.65 32.34
CA VAL A 341 9.01 30.46 31.66
C VAL A 341 8.46 29.19 32.31
N ARG A 342 7.56 28.51 31.61
CA ARG A 342 7.03 27.20 31.98
C ARG A 342 6.58 26.42 30.75
N ARG A 343 6.57 25.10 30.87
CA ARG A 343 5.85 24.25 29.91
C ARG A 343 4.37 24.58 30.01
N MET A 344 3.74 24.81 28.86
CA MET A 344 2.30 24.98 28.75
C MET A 344 1.70 23.78 28.04
N HIS A 345 0.68 23.19 28.66
CA HIS A 345 -0.11 22.12 28.08
C HIS A 345 -1.56 22.29 28.52
N GLY A 346 -2.46 22.13 27.56
CA GLY A 346 -3.89 22.10 27.82
C GLY A 346 -4.70 22.25 26.56
N THR A 347 -5.91 22.76 26.69
CA THR A 347 -6.91 22.79 25.62
C THR A 347 -7.57 24.16 25.54
N LEU A 348 -7.67 24.70 24.33
CA LEU A 348 -8.59 25.78 24.01
C LEU A 348 -9.96 25.16 23.68
N GLU A 349 -10.97 25.50 24.45
CA GLU A 349 -12.36 25.16 24.19
C GLU A 349 -13.06 26.37 23.56
N LEU A 350 -13.71 26.17 22.42
CA LEU A 350 -14.48 27.18 21.69
C LEU A 350 -15.94 26.73 21.65
N ASP A 351 -16.85 27.54 22.18
CA ASP A 351 -18.27 27.23 22.16
C ASP A 351 -18.88 27.67 20.82
N THR A 352 -19.69 26.81 20.19
CA THR A 352 -20.31 27.07 18.89
C THR A 352 -21.83 26.93 18.92
N ASP A 353 -22.52 27.49 17.93
CA ASP A 353 -23.96 27.36 17.74
C ASP A 353 -24.39 26.10 16.96
N VAL A 354 -23.46 25.18 16.68
CA VAL A 354 -23.71 23.95 15.92
C VAL A 354 -23.92 22.78 16.88
N GLU A 355 -25.09 22.12 16.82
CA GLU A 355 -25.49 21.03 17.74
C GLU A 355 -24.49 19.85 17.75
N SER A 356 -23.95 19.49 16.59
CA SER A 356 -22.94 18.42 16.49
C SER A 356 -21.59 18.80 17.12
N THR A 357 -21.34 20.10 17.32
CA THR A 357 -20.06 20.66 17.77
C THR A 357 -20.26 21.78 18.78
N GLU A 358 -21.06 21.56 19.83
CA GLU A 358 -21.33 22.57 20.87
C GLU A 358 -20.04 23.16 21.47
N THR A 359 -19.01 22.32 21.66
CA THR A 359 -17.68 22.76 22.09
C THR A 359 -16.60 22.12 21.22
N LEU A 360 -15.88 22.96 20.46
CA LEU A 360 -14.67 22.58 19.71
C LEU A 360 -13.45 22.63 20.63
N ARG A 361 -12.74 21.50 20.75
CA ARG A 361 -11.55 21.37 21.61
C ARG A 361 -10.28 21.33 20.78
N VAL A 362 -9.40 22.29 20.99
CA VAL A 362 -8.13 22.42 20.27
C VAL A 362 -6.97 22.29 21.26
N PRO A 363 -6.16 21.22 21.19
CA PRO A 363 -4.96 21.10 22.01
C PRO A 363 -4.01 22.28 21.79
N VAL A 364 -3.46 22.81 22.88
CA VAL A 364 -2.47 23.89 22.85
C VAL A 364 -1.24 23.46 23.65
N THR A 365 -0.07 23.59 23.05
CA THR A 365 1.21 23.28 23.69
C THR A 365 2.24 24.36 23.44
N GLY A 366 3.16 24.54 24.39
CA GLY A 366 4.30 25.43 24.23
C GLY A 366 5.42 25.06 25.19
N ASN A 367 6.66 25.25 24.73
CA ASN A 367 7.83 25.23 25.60
C ASN A 367 8.41 26.65 25.63
N PHE A 368 8.41 27.24 26.82
CA PHE A 368 9.04 28.52 27.13
C PHE A 368 10.38 28.25 27.81
#